data_AF-A0A948XWG0-F1
#
_entry.id   AF-A0A948XWG0-F1
#
_cell.length_a   1.000
_cell.length_b   1.000
_cell.length_c   1.000
_cell.angle_alpha   90.00
_cell.angle_beta   90.00
_cell.angle_gamma   90.00
#
_symmetry.space_group_name_H-M   'P 1'
#
loop_
_entity.id
_entity.type
_entity.pdbx_description
1 polymer ?
#
loop_
_entity_poly.entity_id
_entity_poly.type
_entity_poly.pdbx_seq_one_letter_code
_entity_poly.pdbx_strand_id
1 'polypeptide(L)'
;MTDTTAAGLSPAQLAPRAEAGDMDAALLLARALFNQGKMEESFNWILKAAKDGHPVAATELGLRLVVGNGAPNDPAVGVKWIDAGVKAGFPEAVRWRAVLLAAGIGGPVNFGAALNMLEAAAQSDDPSAQAQLLCIQSCGIRDDATLAEFLNPPAPLLFSESPWVTAAEHVLPEPMCNWWIAAASTRLEKARVHDADAGGRRQDGIRTNSGTGFSILQTDVVMQLCLARIAAATGRPRKWQEAPNVLHYDVGEEYGLHYDFLDPANPHFAEGLAKYGQRRTTALVYLNQNFMEGQTWFESIQKHARTPTGGMIAFDNVLNDGSPDKRTLHAGLPVTLGEKWLLSIWIRDRDQPIL
;
A
#
# COMPACT_ATOMS: atom_id res chain seq x y z
N MET A 1 -13.76 -13.45 -0.27
CA MET A 1 -14.76 -14.39 0.29
C MET A 1 -14.24 -14.84 1.64
N THR A 2 -14.77 -14.26 2.70
CA THR A 2 -14.59 -14.79 4.05
C THR A 2 -15.61 -15.91 4.24
N ASP A 3 -15.09 -17.04 4.71
CA ASP A 3 -15.82 -18.07 5.43
C ASP A 3 -16.69 -19.03 4.60
N THR A 4 -16.05 -20.14 4.21
CA THR A 4 -16.72 -21.43 4.19
C THR A 4 -15.83 -22.44 4.91
N THR A 5 -16.22 -22.72 6.15
CA THR A 5 -15.95 -23.93 6.96
C THR A 5 -14.55 -24.13 7.56
N ALA A 6 -14.15 -23.26 8.47
CA ALA A 6 -13.19 -23.64 9.53
C ALA A 6 -13.53 -23.00 10.88
N ALA A 7 -14.79 -23.07 11.29
CA ALA A 7 -15.15 -22.81 12.68
C ALA A 7 -14.63 -23.96 13.56
N GLY A 8 -13.51 -23.74 14.26
CA GLY A 8 -13.25 -24.34 15.57
C GLY A 8 -12.47 -25.65 15.67
N LEU A 9 -11.94 -26.23 14.60
CA LEU A 9 -11.08 -27.42 14.72
C LEU A 9 -9.67 -27.05 15.20
N SER A 10 -9.23 -27.65 16.30
CA SER A 10 -7.88 -27.51 16.83
C SER A 10 -6.85 -28.21 15.94
N PRO A 11 -5.55 -27.82 15.99
CA PRO A 11 -4.49 -28.54 15.29
C PRO A 11 -4.48 -30.05 15.56
N ALA A 12 -4.80 -30.47 16.79
CA ALA A 12 -4.85 -31.88 17.17
C ALA A 12 -5.96 -32.66 16.43
N GLN A 13 -7.05 -32.00 16.04
CA GLN A 13 -8.12 -32.60 15.26
C GLN A 13 -7.81 -32.63 13.75
N LEU A 14 -7.01 -31.68 13.27
CA LEU A 14 -6.65 -31.55 11.86
C LEU A 14 -5.45 -32.43 11.47
N ALA A 15 -4.49 -32.61 12.38
CA ALA A 15 -3.24 -33.33 12.12
C ALA A 15 -3.44 -34.76 11.57
N PRO A 16 -4.27 -35.63 12.16
CA PRO A 16 -4.43 -36.99 11.65
C PRO A 16 -4.97 -37.04 10.20
N ARG A 17 -5.86 -36.10 9.84
CA ARG A 17 -6.41 -36.00 8.48
C ARG A 17 -5.35 -35.48 7.50
N ALA A 18 -4.63 -34.45 7.88
CA ALA A 18 -3.54 -33.88 7.08
C ALA A 18 -2.41 -34.90 6.84
N GLU A 19 -2.10 -35.73 7.85
CA GLU A 19 -1.15 -36.85 7.74
C GLU A 19 -1.66 -37.93 6.78
N ALA A 20 -2.96 -38.21 6.80
CA ALA A 20 -3.63 -39.13 5.88
C ALA A 20 -3.79 -38.60 4.43
N GLY A 21 -3.30 -37.38 4.14
CA GLY A 21 -3.30 -36.80 2.78
C GLY A 21 -4.50 -35.91 2.46
N ASP A 22 -5.32 -35.57 3.46
CA ASP A 22 -6.40 -34.58 3.28
C ASP A 22 -5.80 -33.18 3.15
N MET A 23 -5.81 -32.65 1.92
CA MET A 23 -5.19 -31.36 1.59
C MET A 23 -5.93 -30.18 2.23
N ASP A 24 -7.26 -30.26 2.39
CA ASP A 24 -8.04 -29.22 3.08
C ASP A 24 -7.65 -29.18 4.57
N ALA A 25 -7.54 -30.35 5.20
CA ALA A 25 -7.08 -30.44 6.58
C ALA A 25 -5.64 -29.92 6.74
N ALA A 26 -4.76 -30.18 5.77
CA ALA A 26 -3.39 -29.66 5.77
C ALA A 26 -3.35 -28.13 5.65
N LEU A 27 -4.18 -27.53 4.78
CA LEU A 27 -4.31 -26.07 4.68
C LEU A 27 -4.85 -25.45 5.98
N LEU A 28 -5.91 -26.02 6.55
CA LEU A 28 -6.49 -25.52 7.79
C LEU A 28 -5.52 -25.66 8.97
N LEU A 29 -4.79 -26.78 9.04
CA LEU A 29 -3.74 -26.99 10.04
C LEU A 29 -2.64 -25.95 9.89
N ALA A 30 -2.19 -25.68 8.66
CA ALA A 30 -1.19 -24.65 8.41
C ALA A 30 -1.65 -23.27 8.90
N ARG A 31 -2.88 -22.85 8.61
CA ARG A 31 -3.45 -21.57 9.11
C ARG A 31 -3.53 -21.55 10.64
N ALA A 32 -3.97 -22.65 11.27
CA ALA A 32 -4.05 -22.74 12.73
C ALA A 32 -2.67 -22.64 13.40
N LEU A 33 -1.66 -23.33 12.86
CA LEU A 33 -0.27 -23.26 13.33
C LEU A 33 0.33 -21.87 13.14
N PHE A 34 0.02 -21.21 12.02
CA PHE A 34 0.44 -19.83 11.77
C PHE A 34 -0.05 -18.89 12.87
N ASN A 35 -1.34 -18.98 13.20
CA ASN A 35 -1.97 -18.17 14.26
C ASN A 35 -1.41 -18.48 15.66
N GLN A 36 -0.80 -19.65 15.87
CA GLN A 36 -0.10 -20.01 17.10
C GLN A 36 1.38 -19.60 17.11
N GLY A 37 1.86 -18.90 16.08
CA GLY A 37 3.26 -18.50 15.95
C GLY A 37 4.21 -19.64 15.53
N LYS A 38 3.67 -20.82 15.18
CA LYS A 38 4.45 -21.99 14.74
C LYS A 38 4.74 -21.90 13.24
N MET A 39 5.57 -20.93 12.86
CA MET A 39 5.80 -20.53 11.47
C MET A 39 6.36 -21.65 10.60
N GLU A 40 7.36 -22.38 11.09
CA GLU A 40 8.01 -23.46 10.33
C GLU A 40 7.05 -24.64 10.08
N GLU A 41 6.34 -25.09 11.12
CA GLU A 41 5.33 -26.15 10.99
C GLU A 41 4.22 -25.73 10.02
N SER A 42 3.75 -24.48 10.15
CA SER A 42 2.76 -23.90 9.25
C SER A 42 3.23 -23.91 7.79
N PHE A 43 4.46 -23.46 7.54
CA PHE A 43 5.07 -23.44 6.21
C PHE A 43 5.16 -24.84 5.60
N ASN A 44 5.59 -25.83 6.39
CA ASN A 44 5.71 -27.21 5.92
C ASN A 44 4.36 -27.81 5.51
N TRP A 45 3.30 -27.56 6.28
CA TRP A 45 1.95 -28.05 5.97
C TRP A 45 1.33 -27.39 4.75
N ILE A 46 1.45 -26.06 4.62
CA ILE A 46 0.93 -25.38 3.42
C ILE A 46 1.72 -25.75 2.17
N LEU A 47 3.04 -25.95 2.30
CA LEU A 47 3.89 -26.44 1.21
C LEU A 47 3.49 -27.85 0.77
N LYS A 48 3.17 -28.74 1.71
CA LYS A 48 2.67 -30.09 1.40
C LYS A 48 1.37 -30.01 0.59
N ALA A 49 0.37 -29.30 1.11
CA ALA A 49 -0.92 -29.15 0.42
C ALA A 49 -0.77 -28.50 -0.98
N ALA A 50 0.09 -27.49 -1.12
CA ALA A 50 0.38 -26.85 -2.39
C ALA A 50 1.04 -27.81 -3.39
N LYS A 51 2.02 -28.61 -2.95
CA LYS A 51 2.68 -29.63 -3.78
C LYS A 51 1.73 -30.73 -4.24
N ASP A 52 0.76 -31.07 -3.41
CA ASP A 52 -0.28 -32.06 -3.73
C ASP A 52 -1.37 -31.49 -4.66
N GLY A 53 -1.26 -30.22 -5.07
CA GLY A 53 -2.09 -29.59 -6.09
C GLY A 53 -3.25 -28.76 -5.53
N HIS A 54 -3.30 -28.50 -4.22
CA HIS A 54 -4.36 -27.70 -3.63
C HIS A 54 -4.24 -26.22 -4.05
N PRO A 55 -5.20 -25.65 -4.81
CA PRO A 55 -5.05 -24.32 -5.42
C PRO A 55 -4.99 -23.17 -4.40
N VAL A 56 -5.82 -23.25 -3.36
CA VAL A 56 -5.80 -22.23 -2.28
C VAL A 56 -4.49 -22.25 -1.51
N ALA A 57 -3.99 -23.44 -1.14
CA ALA A 57 -2.69 -23.59 -0.47
C ALA A 57 -1.54 -23.08 -1.33
N ALA A 58 -1.53 -23.37 -2.64
CA ALA A 58 -0.53 -22.83 -3.57
C ALA A 58 -0.56 -21.29 -3.59
N THR A 59 -1.74 -20.70 -3.67
CA THR A 59 -1.88 -19.23 -3.70
C THR A 59 -1.43 -18.59 -2.39
N GLU A 60 -1.86 -19.12 -1.25
CA GLU A 60 -1.45 -18.62 0.07
C GLU A 60 0.05 -18.78 0.33
N LEU A 61 0.62 -19.93 -0.03
CA LEU A 61 2.07 -20.15 0.03
C LEU A 61 2.79 -19.11 -0.82
N GLY A 62 2.29 -18.86 -2.04
CA GLY A 62 2.85 -17.87 -2.95
C GLY A 62 2.87 -16.46 -2.34
N LEU A 63 1.77 -16.04 -1.72
CA LEU A 63 1.70 -14.75 -1.03
C LEU A 63 2.66 -14.68 0.16
N ARG A 64 2.75 -15.73 0.98
CA ARG A 64 3.71 -15.79 2.10
C ARG A 64 5.14 -15.65 1.63
N LEU A 65 5.52 -16.28 0.52
CA LEU A 65 6.84 -16.17 -0.08
C LEU A 65 7.10 -14.78 -0.66
N VAL A 66 6.08 -14.11 -1.22
CA VAL A 66 6.20 -12.74 -1.75
C VAL A 66 6.53 -11.73 -0.64
N VAL A 67 5.86 -11.81 0.52
CA VAL A 67 6.10 -10.86 1.62
C VAL A 67 7.07 -11.36 2.68
N GLY A 68 7.48 -12.64 2.62
CA GLY A 68 8.31 -13.27 3.66
C GLY A 68 7.59 -13.48 5.00
N ASN A 69 6.28 -13.72 4.97
CA ASN A 69 5.46 -13.86 6.18
C ASN A 69 5.32 -15.33 6.60
N GLY A 70 6.07 -15.74 7.61
CA GLY A 70 6.15 -17.15 8.02
C GLY A 70 6.73 -18.06 6.93
N ALA A 71 7.53 -17.49 6.03
CA ALA A 71 8.19 -18.16 4.91
C ALA A 71 9.46 -17.36 4.51
N PRO A 72 10.42 -17.98 3.81
CA PRO A 72 11.49 -17.22 3.15
C PRO A 72 10.92 -16.15 2.22
N ASN A 73 11.53 -14.96 2.19
CA ASN A 73 11.17 -13.93 1.21
C ASN A 73 11.79 -14.27 -0.14
N ASP A 74 10.99 -14.88 -1.03
CA ASP A 74 11.35 -15.21 -2.41
C ASP A 74 10.15 -14.91 -3.32
N PRO A 75 9.99 -13.66 -3.77
CA PRO A 75 8.86 -13.27 -4.59
C PRO A 75 8.82 -13.96 -5.95
N ALA A 76 9.96 -14.36 -6.50
CA ALA A 76 10.03 -15.08 -7.77
C ALA A 76 9.46 -16.49 -7.65
N VAL A 77 9.79 -17.21 -6.57
CA VAL A 77 9.16 -18.51 -6.27
C VAL A 77 7.70 -18.33 -5.84
N GLY A 78 7.39 -17.27 -5.10
CA GLY A 78 6.02 -16.96 -4.71
C GLY A 78 5.07 -16.80 -5.89
N VAL A 79 5.51 -16.06 -6.93
CA VAL A 79 4.74 -15.91 -8.18
C VAL A 79 4.51 -17.24 -8.88
N LYS A 80 5.49 -18.16 -8.90
CA LYS A 80 5.30 -19.50 -9.50
C LYS A 80 4.20 -20.30 -8.81
N TRP A 81 4.06 -20.18 -7.49
CA TRP A 81 2.98 -20.82 -6.74
C TRP A 81 1.61 -20.18 -7.00
N ILE A 82 1.57 -18.86 -7.16
CA ILE A 82 0.35 -18.17 -7.58
C ILE A 82 -0.04 -18.58 -9.01
N ASP A 83 0.93 -18.68 -9.93
CA ASP A 83 0.70 -19.18 -11.30
C ASP A 83 0.16 -20.61 -11.30
N ALA A 84 0.58 -21.46 -10.35
CA ALA A 84 -0.01 -22.79 -10.16
C ALA A 84 -1.49 -22.72 -9.73
N GLY A 85 -1.83 -21.79 -8.84
CA GLY A 85 -3.23 -21.50 -8.47
C GLY A 85 -4.06 -20.99 -9.65
N VAL A 86 -3.49 -20.12 -10.50
CA VAL A 86 -4.11 -19.64 -11.73
C VAL A 86 -4.39 -20.80 -12.68
N LYS A 87 -3.40 -21.66 -12.91
CA LYS A 87 -3.53 -22.84 -13.78
C LYS A 87 -4.60 -23.82 -13.28
N ALA A 88 -4.78 -23.91 -11.97
CA ALA A 88 -5.82 -24.72 -11.33
C ALA A 88 -7.21 -24.04 -11.34
N GLY A 89 -7.34 -22.85 -11.93
CA GLY A 89 -8.61 -22.14 -12.08
C GLY A 89 -9.11 -21.44 -10.82
N PHE A 90 -8.24 -21.15 -9.85
CA PHE A 90 -8.64 -20.46 -8.62
C PHE A 90 -8.77 -18.94 -8.85
N PRO A 91 -9.97 -18.34 -8.73
CA PRO A 91 -10.17 -16.94 -9.12
C PRO A 91 -9.33 -15.95 -8.31
N GLU A 92 -9.10 -16.23 -7.03
CA GLU A 92 -8.27 -15.38 -6.19
C GLU A 92 -6.80 -15.39 -6.61
N ALA A 93 -6.28 -16.50 -7.13
CA ALA A 93 -4.94 -16.55 -7.71
C ALA A 93 -4.82 -15.61 -8.92
N VAL A 94 -5.86 -15.54 -9.76
CA VAL A 94 -5.90 -14.64 -10.93
C VAL A 94 -5.82 -13.18 -10.48
N ARG A 95 -6.61 -12.80 -9.47
CA ARG A 95 -6.57 -11.44 -8.90
C ARG A 95 -5.19 -11.12 -8.33
N TRP A 96 -4.62 -12.01 -7.51
CA TRP A 96 -3.29 -11.78 -6.95
C TRP A 96 -2.22 -11.67 -8.03
N ARG A 97 -2.28 -12.50 -9.06
CA ARG A 97 -1.31 -12.43 -10.15
C ARG A 97 -1.39 -11.10 -10.90
N ALA A 98 -2.60 -10.57 -11.12
CA ALA A 98 -2.80 -9.25 -11.72
C ALA A 98 -2.14 -8.14 -10.88
N VAL A 99 -2.32 -8.16 -9.56
CA VAL A 99 -1.69 -7.19 -8.65
C VAL A 99 -0.16 -7.28 -8.71
N LEU A 100 0.40 -8.49 -8.69
CA LEU A 100 1.86 -8.68 -8.75
C LEU A 100 2.46 -8.25 -10.10
N LEU A 101 1.74 -8.45 -11.22
CA LEU A 101 2.12 -7.92 -12.53
C LEU A 101 2.14 -6.39 -12.53
N ALA A 102 1.08 -5.76 -12.01
CA ALA A 102 0.96 -4.31 -11.91
C ALA A 102 2.04 -3.70 -10.99
N ALA A 103 2.41 -4.39 -9.92
CA ALA A 103 3.46 -3.98 -8.99
C ALA A 103 4.90 -4.29 -9.47
N GLY A 104 5.07 -5.12 -10.50
CA GLY A 104 6.39 -5.59 -10.94
C GLY A 104 7.07 -6.53 -9.94
N ILE A 105 6.31 -7.43 -9.33
CA ILE A 105 6.80 -8.41 -8.36
C ILE A 105 6.98 -9.76 -9.05
N GLY A 106 8.18 -10.34 -8.91
CA GLY A 106 8.57 -11.57 -9.60
C GLY A 106 8.78 -11.40 -11.12
N GLY A 107 8.88 -10.16 -11.61
CA GLY A 107 9.11 -9.79 -13.00
C GLY A 107 9.02 -8.28 -13.22
N PRO A 108 9.16 -7.78 -14.45
CA PRO A 108 8.95 -6.36 -14.74
C PRO A 108 7.47 -5.96 -14.55
N VAL A 109 7.21 -4.67 -14.28
CA VAL A 109 5.86 -4.10 -14.28
C VAL A 109 5.19 -4.37 -15.62
N ASN A 110 3.97 -4.92 -15.59
CA ASN A 110 3.19 -5.21 -16.78
C ASN A 110 1.70 -4.94 -16.54
N PHE A 111 1.29 -3.69 -16.71
CA PHE A 111 -0.10 -3.26 -16.55
C PHE A 111 -1.02 -3.87 -17.61
N GLY A 112 -0.60 -4.02 -18.87
CA GLY A 112 -1.43 -4.65 -19.90
C GLY A 112 -1.80 -6.10 -19.55
N ALA A 113 -0.83 -6.90 -19.11
CA ALA A 113 -1.10 -8.26 -18.63
C ALA A 113 -1.97 -8.26 -17.36
N ALA A 114 -1.74 -7.33 -16.43
CA ALA A 114 -2.58 -7.20 -15.23
C ALA A 114 -4.05 -6.89 -15.58
N LEU A 115 -4.29 -5.96 -16.50
CA LEU A 115 -5.63 -5.59 -16.97
C LEU A 115 -6.31 -6.75 -17.70
N ASN A 116 -5.60 -7.46 -18.58
CA ASN A 116 -6.14 -8.66 -19.23
C ASN A 116 -6.58 -9.74 -18.23
N MET A 117 -5.80 -9.97 -17.17
CA MET A 117 -6.17 -10.92 -16.11
C MET A 117 -7.38 -10.42 -15.30
N LEU A 118 -7.44 -9.12 -15.03
CA LEU A 118 -8.57 -8.50 -14.34
C LEU A 118 -9.85 -8.58 -15.17
N GLU A 119 -9.79 -8.36 -16.48
CA GLU A 119 -10.91 -8.52 -17.41
C GLU A 119 -11.40 -9.96 -17.45
N ALA A 120 -10.50 -10.94 -17.54
CA ALA A 120 -10.87 -12.35 -17.51
C ALA A 120 -11.55 -12.74 -16.18
N ALA A 121 -11.08 -12.21 -15.05
CA ALA A 121 -11.72 -12.41 -13.76
C ALA A 121 -13.11 -11.75 -13.70
N ALA A 122 -13.26 -10.53 -14.24
CA ALA A 122 -14.54 -9.82 -14.29
C ALA A 122 -15.58 -10.54 -15.17
N GLN A 123 -15.14 -11.15 -16.28
CA GLN A 123 -15.98 -12.00 -17.15
C GLN A 123 -16.41 -13.30 -16.49
N SER A 124 -15.70 -13.73 -15.44
CA SER A 124 -16.03 -14.91 -14.64
C SER A 124 -16.87 -14.56 -13.40
N ASP A 125 -17.60 -13.45 -13.45
CA ASP A 125 -18.47 -12.92 -12.38
C ASP A 125 -17.76 -12.65 -11.04
N ASP A 126 -16.47 -12.34 -11.05
CA ASP A 126 -15.76 -11.89 -9.86
C ASP A 126 -16.14 -10.43 -9.51
N PRO A 127 -16.84 -10.17 -8.38
CA PRO A 127 -17.33 -8.82 -8.08
C PRO A 127 -16.23 -7.81 -7.80
N SER A 128 -15.09 -8.26 -7.26
CA SER A 128 -13.94 -7.38 -6.98
C SER A 128 -13.28 -6.96 -8.28
N ALA A 129 -13.10 -7.89 -9.22
CA ALA A 129 -12.56 -7.59 -10.54
C ALA A 129 -13.50 -6.69 -11.36
N GLN A 130 -14.81 -6.95 -11.33
CA GLN A 130 -15.81 -6.10 -11.98
C GLN A 130 -15.78 -4.66 -11.45
N ALA A 131 -15.71 -4.48 -10.13
CA ALA A 131 -15.63 -3.16 -9.52
C ALA A 131 -14.33 -2.41 -9.87
N GLN A 132 -13.19 -3.10 -9.85
CA GLN A 132 -11.90 -2.51 -10.25
C GLN A 132 -11.91 -2.11 -11.73
N LEU A 133 -12.39 -2.99 -12.61
CA LEU A 133 -12.47 -2.71 -14.05
C LEU A 133 -13.38 -1.52 -14.34
N LEU A 134 -14.54 -1.43 -13.66
CA LEU A 134 -15.44 -0.28 -13.77
C LEU A 134 -14.75 1.01 -13.33
N CYS A 135 -14.03 0.99 -12.20
CA CYS A 135 -13.26 2.15 -11.72
C CYS A 135 -12.23 2.58 -12.78
N ILE A 136 -11.43 1.65 -13.31
CA ILE A 136 -10.39 1.89 -14.32
C ILE A 136 -10.99 2.47 -15.61
N GLN A 137 -12.07 1.88 -16.11
CA GLN A 137 -12.75 2.33 -17.33
C GLN A 137 -13.43 3.70 -17.16
N SER A 138 -13.97 3.99 -15.97
CA SER A 138 -14.54 5.31 -15.65
C SER A 138 -13.48 6.43 -15.65
N CYS A 139 -12.21 6.07 -15.48
CA CYS A 139 -11.07 6.97 -15.59
C CYS A 139 -10.55 7.13 -17.03
N GLY A 140 -11.19 6.48 -18.01
CA GLY A 140 -10.82 6.56 -19.42
C GLY A 140 -9.78 5.53 -19.88
N ILE A 141 -9.30 4.65 -19.01
CA ILE A 141 -8.32 3.61 -19.36
C ILE A 141 -9.08 2.43 -19.98
N ARG A 142 -8.86 2.18 -21.27
CA ARG A 142 -9.60 1.18 -22.07
C ARG A 142 -8.72 0.26 -22.90
N ASP A 143 -7.48 0.68 -23.15
CA ASP A 143 -6.51 0.00 -23.98
C ASP A 143 -5.09 0.48 -23.61
N ASP A 144 -4.07 -0.07 -24.28
CA ASP A 144 -2.67 0.28 -24.03
C ASP A 144 -2.35 1.76 -24.31
N ALA A 145 -3.07 2.40 -25.25
CA ALA A 145 -2.84 3.80 -25.60
C ALA A 145 -3.33 4.74 -24.49
N THR A 146 -4.58 4.56 -24.06
CA THR A 146 -5.18 5.32 -22.96
C THR A 146 -4.51 5.01 -21.61
N LEU A 147 -4.00 3.79 -21.42
CA LEU A 147 -3.14 3.45 -20.28
C LEU A 147 -1.83 4.24 -20.31
N ALA A 148 -1.16 4.34 -21.46
CA ALA A 148 0.08 5.12 -21.58
C ALA A 148 -0.16 6.61 -21.31
N GLU A 149 -1.27 7.17 -21.80
CA GLU A 149 -1.71 8.53 -21.46
C GLU A 149 -1.96 8.69 -19.95
N PHE A 150 -2.63 7.71 -19.33
CA PHE A 150 -2.83 7.69 -17.88
C PHE A 150 -1.52 7.52 -17.09
N LEU A 151 -0.47 6.93 -17.63
CA LEU A 151 0.81 6.86 -16.93
C LEU A 151 1.69 8.12 -17.12
N ASN A 152 1.20 9.10 -17.89
CA ASN A 152 1.83 10.39 -18.11
C ASN A 152 1.02 11.52 -17.43
N PRO A 153 1.22 11.77 -16.13
CA PRO A 153 0.50 12.82 -15.41
C PRO A 153 0.95 14.24 -15.83
N PRO A 154 0.16 15.28 -15.53
CA PRO A 154 0.56 16.67 -15.71
C PRO A 154 1.88 16.97 -14.99
N ALA A 155 2.73 17.80 -15.60
CA ALA A 155 3.97 18.25 -14.96
C ALA A 155 3.64 19.07 -13.71
N PRO A 156 4.30 18.81 -12.58
CA PRO A 156 4.07 19.57 -11.37
C PRO A 156 4.57 21.02 -11.52
N LEU A 157 3.80 21.95 -10.97
CA LEU A 157 4.14 23.37 -10.90
C LEU A 157 4.94 23.65 -9.63
N LEU A 158 5.90 24.57 -9.73
CA LEU A 158 6.70 25.02 -8.60
C LEU A 158 5.85 25.83 -7.62
N PHE A 159 5.79 25.40 -6.36
CA PHE A 159 5.10 26.10 -5.27
C PHE A 159 6.09 26.90 -4.39
N SER A 160 7.29 26.35 -4.21
CA SER A 160 8.40 26.96 -3.47
C SER A 160 9.74 26.37 -3.93
N GLU A 161 10.77 27.19 -4.06
CA GLU A 161 12.15 26.75 -4.34
C GLU A 161 12.92 26.39 -3.06
N SER A 162 12.54 26.96 -1.91
CA SER A 162 13.23 26.78 -0.63
C SER A 162 12.23 26.84 0.54
N PRO A 163 11.77 25.69 1.07
CA PRO A 163 12.11 24.34 0.64
C PRO A 163 11.54 24.04 -0.75
N TRP A 164 12.07 23.02 -1.42
CA TRP A 164 11.55 22.59 -2.72
C TRP A 164 10.19 21.93 -2.54
N VAL A 165 9.14 22.61 -3.01
CA VAL A 165 7.74 22.16 -2.96
C VAL A 165 7.12 22.36 -4.33
N THR A 166 6.38 21.36 -4.77
CA THR A 166 5.65 21.35 -6.03
C THR A 166 4.20 20.96 -5.81
N ALA A 167 3.34 21.39 -6.73
CA ALA A 167 1.92 21.09 -6.74
C ALA A 167 1.50 20.63 -8.14
N ALA A 168 0.70 19.56 -8.21
CA ALA A 168 0.12 19.10 -9.46
C ALA A 168 -1.38 18.88 -9.26
N GLU A 169 -2.20 19.44 -10.15
CA GLU A 169 -3.62 19.15 -10.18
C GLU A 169 -3.89 17.92 -11.06
N HIS A 170 -4.98 17.21 -10.79
CA HIS A 170 -5.41 16.06 -11.61
C HIS A 170 -4.38 14.90 -11.71
N VAL A 171 -3.64 14.66 -10.62
CA VAL A 171 -2.74 13.49 -10.53
C VAL A 171 -3.55 12.21 -10.44
N LEU A 172 -4.56 12.13 -9.58
CA LEU A 172 -5.51 11.02 -9.57
C LEU A 172 -6.89 11.50 -10.02
N PRO A 173 -7.61 10.71 -10.84
CA PRO A 173 -9.00 11.00 -11.15
C PRO A 173 -9.90 10.69 -9.95
N GLU A 174 -11.01 11.42 -9.81
CA GLU A 174 -11.92 11.32 -8.66
C GLU A 174 -12.41 9.89 -8.36
N PRO A 175 -12.76 9.02 -9.35
CA PRO A 175 -13.14 7.64 -9.05
C PRO A 175 -12.06 6.84 -8.31
N MET A 176 -10.77 7.09 -8.60
CA MET A 176 -9.66 6.45 -7.90
C MET A 176 -9.43 7.06 -6.51
N CYS A 177 -9.70 8.35 -6.31
CA CYS A 177 -9.70 8.95 -4.98
C CYS A 177 -10.76 8.31 -4.09
N ASN A 178 -11.98 8.16 -4.61
CA ASN A 178 -13.08 7.49 -3.90
C ASN A 178 -12.76 6.01 -3.61
N TRP A 179 -12.02 5.34 -4.51
CA TRP A 179 -11.54 3.97 -4.29
C TRP A 179 -10.64 3.86 -3.06
N TRP A 180 -9.66 4.75 -2.91
CA TRP A 180 -8.80 4.81 -1.72
C TRP A 180 -9.58 5.09 -0.44
N ILE A 181 -10.52 6.05 -0.47
CA ILE A 181 -11.37 6.37 0.68
C ILE A 181 -12.20 5.15 1.10
N ALA A 182 -12.84 4.48 0.14
CA ALA A 182 -13.66 3.29 0.42
C ALA A 182 -12.83 2.14 1.02
N ALA A 183 -11.64 1.90 0.50
CA ALA A 183 -10.75 0.87 1.02
C ALA A 183 -10.21 1.20 2.43
N ALA A 184 -9.98 2.48 2.72
CA ALA A 184 -9.43 2.93 4.00
C ALA A 184 -10.47 3.03 5.11
N SER A 185 -11.71 3.44 4.79
CA SER A 185 -12.75 3.76 5.78
C SER A 185 -13.13 2.60 6.70
N THR A 186 -12.96 1.36 6.23
CA THR A 186 -13.25 0.14 7.01
C THR A 186 -12.08 -0.28 7.93
N ARG A 187 -10.96 0.43 7.89
CA ARG A 187 -9.68 0.02 8.48
C ARG A 187 -8.94 1.15 9.22
N LEU A 188 -9.60 2.28 9.44
CA LEU A 188 -9.00 3.41 10.14
C LEU A 188 -8.71 3.04 11.59
N GLU A 189 -7.46 3.28 12.01
CA GLU A 189 -7.07 3.31 13.41
C GLU A 189 -6.73 4.76 13.79
N LYS A 190 -7.06 5.17 15.02
CA LYS A 190 -6.54 6.45 15.54
C LYS A 190 -5.02 6.40 15.53
N ALA A 191 -4.38 7.50 15.11
CA ALA A 191 -2.93 7.62 15.22
C ALA A 191 -2.54 7.36 16.68
N ARG A 192 -1.86 6.24 16.94
CA ARG A 192 -1.57 5.81 18.31
C ARG A 192 -0.70 6.87 18.98
N VAL A 193 -1.20 7.44 20.07
CA VAL A 193 -0.37 7.98 21.15
C VAL A 193 0.40 6.76 21.67
N HIS A 194 1.65 6.58 21.23
CA HIS A 194 2.46 5.46 21.73
C HIS A 194 2.68 5.64 23.24
N ASP A 195 2.00 4.80 24.01
CA ASP A 195 2.18 4.65 25.46
C ASP A 195 3.56 4.03 25.77
N ALA A 196 4.07 4.36 26.95
CA ALA A 196 5.48 4.57 27.28
C ALA A 196 6.35 3.33 27.58
N ASP A 197 5.99 2.12 27.13
CA ASP A 197 6.65 0.89 27.62
C ASP A 197 7.80 0.35 26.74
N ALA A 198 8.19 1.08 25.69
CA ALA A 198 9.33 0.73 24.83
C ALA A 198 10.29 1.90 24.59
N GLY A 199 10.63 2.67 25.63
CA GLY A 199 11.74 3.64 25.62
C GLY A 199 11.63 4.81 24.63
N GLY A 200 10.52 4.94 23.90
CA GLY A 200 10.18 6.11 23.09
C GLY A 200 9.42 7.13 23.94
N ARG A 201 9.84 8.40 23.90
CA ARG A 201 9.10 9.49 24.57
C ARG A 201 7.66 9.55 24.03
N ARG A 202 6.72 9.86 24.92
CA ARG A 202 5.38 10.37 24.58
C ARG A 202 5.50 11.43 23.49
N GLN A 203 4.79 11.26 22.38
CA GLN A 203 4.27 12.37 21.58
C GLN A 203 2.76 12.45 21.88
N ASP A 204 2.42 12.88 23.09
CA ASP A 204 1.04 13.24 23.42
C ASP A 204 0.64 14.43 22.52
N GLY A 205 -0.32 14.24 21.62
CA GLY A 205 -1.06 15.35 20.99
C GLY A 205 -0.50 15.98 19.70
N ILE A 206 0.61 15.53 19.13
CA ILE A 206 1.09 16.08 17.83
C ILE A 206 0.20 15.64 16.67
N ARG A 207 -0.48 14.51 16.79
CA ARG A 207 -1.29 13.94 15.71
C ARG A 207 -2.58 13.38 16.29
N THR A 208 -3.71 13.94 15.88
CA THR A 208 -5.04 13.54 16.39
C THR A 208 -5.87 12.78 15.37
N ASN A 209 -5.40 12.74 14.11
CA ASN A 209 -6.10 12.16 12.98
C ASN A 209 -6.09 10.60 12.99
N SER A 210 -6.92 9.99 12.14
CA SER A 210 -6.97 8.54 11.92
C SER A 210 -6.22 8.14 10.64
N GLY A 211 -5.71 6.91 10.56
CA GLY A 211 -5.09 6.46 9.30
C GLY A 211 -4.94 4.95 9.19
N THR A 212 -4.56 4.50 7.99
CA THR A 212 -4.33 3.08 7.73
C THR A 212 -3.31 2.89 6.60
N GLY A 213 -2.35 1.99 6.83
CA GLY A 213 -1.34 1.60 5.85
C GLY A 213 -1.83 0.48 4.94
N PHE A 214 -1.26 0.41 3.74
CA PHE A 214 -1.59 -0.60 2.74
C PHE A 214 -0.33 -1.36 2.31
N SER A 215 -0.19 -2.59 2.76
CA SER A 215 0.81 -3.54 2.25
C SER A 215 0.45 -3.99 0.84
N ILE A 216 1.36 -4.70 0.16
CA ILE A 216 1.05 -5.30 -1.15
C ILE A 216 -0.18 -6.21 -1.08
N LEU A 217 -0.37 -6.93 0.04
CA LEU A 217 -1.50 -7.82 0.31
C LEU A 217 -2.82 -7.09 0.60
N GLN A 218 -2.79 -5.76 0.58
CA GLN A 218 -3.93 -4.91 0.84
C GLN A 218 -4.22 -3.97 -0.34
N THR A 219 -3.41 -4.05 -1.39
CA THR A 219 -3.57 -3.26 -2.62
C THR A 219 -4.14 -4.09 -3.75
N ASP A 220 -4.69 -3.40 -4.74
CA ASP A 220 -5.26 -3.99 -5.95
C ASP A 220 -4.74 -3.27 -7.21
N VAL A 221 -5.26 -3.62 -8.40
CA VAL A 221 -4.76 -3.08 -9.67
C VAL A 221 -5.04 -1.57 -9.79
N VAL A 222 -6.18 -1.09 -9.27
CA VAL A 222 -6.53 0.34 -9.23
C VAL A 222 -5.48 1.10 -8.42
N MET A 223 -5.14 0.58 -7.24
CA MET A 223 -4.13 1.18 -6.37
C MET A 223 -2.73 1.14 -6.99
N GLN A 224 -2.35 0.06 -7.66
CA GLN A 224 -1.05 -0.02 -8.34
C GLN A 224 -0.93 0.99 -9.49
N LEU A 225 -2.01 1.23 -10.25
CA LEU A 225 -2.07 2.31 -11.25
C LEU A 225 -1.88 3.68 -10.61
N CYS A 226 -2.55 3.96 -9.48
CA CYS A 226 -2.38 5.22 -8.76
C CYS A 226 -0.92 5.44 -8.34
N LEU A 227 -0.29 4.43 -7.75
CA LEU A 227 1.08 4.50 -7.26
C LEU A 227 2.09 4.72 -8.40
N ALA A 228 1.88 4.08 -9.56
CA ALA A 228 2.69 4.31 -10.74
C ALA A 228 2.52 5.72 -11.30
N ARG A 229 1.30 6.26 -11.33
CA ARG A 229 1.05 7.64 -11.76
C ARG A 229 1.65 8.67 -10.79
N ILE A 230 1.62 8.42 -9.48
CA ILE A 230 2.32 9.25 -8.47
C ILE A 230 3.85 9.17 -8.65
N ALA A 231 4.40 7.99 -8.96
CA ALA A 231 5.82 7.83 -9.27
C ALA A 231 6.23 8.70 -10.46
N ALA A 232 5.44 8.67 -11.54
CA ALA A 232 5.66 9.51 -12.71
C ALA A 232 5.56 11.02 -12.38
N ALA A 233 4.54 11.43 -11.61
CA ALA A 233 4.32 12.83 -11.24
C ALA A 233 5.45 13.40 -10.35
N THR A 234 6.06 12.58 -9.51
CA THR A 234 7.18 12.97 -8.64
C THR A 234 8.54 12.83 -9.33
N GLY A 235 8.61 12.19 -10.50
CA GLY A 235 9.87 11.85 -11.16
C GLY A 235 10.73 10.87 -10.35
N ARG A 236 10.13 10.10 -9.44
CA ARG A 236 10.83 9.13 -8.58
C ARG A 236 10.43 7.70 -8.93
N PRO A 237 11.35 6.72 -8.89
CA PRO A 237 11.02 5.32 -9.14
C PRO A 237 9.94 4.78 -8.20
N ARG A 238 8.96 4.05 -8.77
CA ARG A 238 7.89 3.37 -8.01
C ARG A 238 8.43 2.42 -6.92
N LYS A 239 9.57 1.77 -7.15
CA LYS A 239 10.22 0.88 -6.18
C LYS A 239 10.85 1.61 -4.99
N TRP A 240 10.91 2.94 -5.00
CA TRP A 240 11.39 3.74 -3.86
C TRP A 240 10.26 4.18 -2.93
N GLN A 241 9.00 3.96 -3.31
CA GLN A 241 7.87 4.29 -2.47
C GLN A 241 7.78 3.31 -1.29
N GLU A 242 7.63 3.84 -0.08
CA GLU A 242 7.15 3.07 1.06
C GLU A 242 5.68 2.65 0.84
N ALA A 243 5.17 1.77 1.72
CA ALA A 243 3.77 1.39 1.72
C ALA A 243 2.86 2.63 1.85
N PRO A 244 1.83 2.78 1.00
CA PRO A 244 0.89 3.91 1.06
C PRO A 244 0.16 3.98 2.39
N ASN A 245 -0.11 5.21 2.85
CA ASN A 245 -0.93 5.44 4.05
C ASN A 245 -2.07 6.41 3.72
N VAL A 246 -3.31 6.02 4.01
CA VAL A 246 -4.47 6.91 3.91
C VAL A 246 -4.72 7.55 5.26
N LEU A 247 -4.80 8.89 5.27
CA LEU A 247 -5.02 9.71 6.45
C LEU A 247 -6.41 10.32 6.38
N HIS A 248 -7.14 10.27 7.48
CA HIS A 248 -8.46 10.86 7.67
C HIS A 248 -8.42 11.84 8.84
N TYR A 249 -9.08 12.99 8.68
CA TYR A 249 -9.19 14.06 9.68
C TYR A 249 -10.66 14.48 9.79
N ASP A 250 -11.22 14.31 10.99
CA ASP A 250 -12.50 14.91 11.40
C ASP A 250 -12.33 16.39 11.78
N VAL A 251 -13.45 17.09 12.00
CA VAL A 251 -13.45 18.47 12.49
C VAL A 251 -12.65 18.59 13.80
N GLY A 252 -11.69 19.50 13.82
CA GLY A 252 -10.77 19.75 14.93
C GLY A 252 -9.52 18.88 14.92
N GLU A 253 -9.45 17.83 14.09
CA GLU A 253 -8.27 16.99 14.00
C GLU A 253 -7.18 17.61 13.13
N GLU A 254 -5.93 17.36 13.53
CA GLU A 254 -4.75 17.97 12.95
C GLU A 254 -3.54 17.03 13.00
N TYR A 255 -2.47 17.47 12.33
CA TYR A 255 -1.13 16.95 12.54
C TYR A 255 -0.21 18.17 12.74
N GLY A 256 0.17 18.44 13.99
CA GLY A 256 1.10 19.48 14.36
C GLY A 256 2.46 19.37 13.67
N LEU A 257 3.31 20.38 13.90
CA LEU A 257 4.59 20.55 13.21
C LEU A 257 5.48 19.31 13.33
N HIS A 258 5.91 18.78 12.18
CA HIS A 258 6.79 17.63 12.10
C HIS A 258 7.66 17.65 10.84
N TYR A 259 8.60 16.71 10.79
CA TYR A 259 9.43 16.42 9.64
C TYR A 259 9.15 15.00 9.13
N ASP A 260 9.28 14.83 7.83
CA ASP A 260 9.14 13.52 7.19
C ASP A 260 10.47 12.82 6.92
N PHE A 261 11.60 13.55 6.95
CA PHE A 261 12.91 12.89 6.95
C PHE A 261 13.07 12.06 8.23
N LEU A 262 13.83 10.99 8.12
CA LEU A 262 14.29 10.21 9.27
C LEU A 262 15.49 10.91 9.90
N ASP A 263 15.40 11.26 11.18
CA ASP A 263 16.50 11.90 11.89
C ASP A 263 17.72 10.97 11.99
N PRO A 264 18.86 11.27 11.34
CA PRO A 264 20.06 10.45 11.42
C PRO A 264 20.66 10.36 12.82
N ALA A 265 20.33 11.32 13.71
CA ALA A 265 20.78 11.28 15.10
C ALA A 265 19.97 10.30 15.96
N ASN A 266 18.82 9.82 15.47
CA ASN A 266 18.00 8.83 16.18
C ASN A 266 18.45 7.40 15.82
N PRO A 267 19.02 6.63 16.77
CA PRO A 267 19.52 5.28 16.51
C PRO A 267 18.45 4.31 15.97
N HIS A 268 17.17 4.56 16.26
CA HIS A 268 16.05 3.77 15.75
C HIS A 268 16.01 3.74 14.21
N PHE A 269 16.45 4.83 13.55
CA PHE A 269 16.44 4.92 12.09
C PHE A 269 17.76 4.46 11.45
N ALA A 270 18.80 4.13 12.22
CA ALA A 270 20.13 3.86 11.67
C ALA A 270 20.16 2.69 10.68
N GLU A 271 19.53 1.56 11.02
CA GLU A 271 19.45 0.39 10.13
C GLU A 271 18.63 0.71 8.86
N GLY A 272 17.47 1.34 9.04
CA GLY A 272 16.60 1.72 7.93
C GLY A 272 17.27 2.71 6.97
N LEU A 273 18.01 3.68 7.49
CA LEU A 273 18.81 4.61 6.69
C LEU A 273 19.94 3.90 5.95
N ALA A 274 20.66 3.00 6.62
CA ALA A 274 21.76 2.26 6.02
C ALA A 274 21.29 1.34 4.88
N LYS A 275 20.11 0.71 5.03
CA LYS A 275 19.58 -0.26 4.07
C LYS A 275 18.73 0.40 2.99
N TYR A 276 17.75 1.21 3.39
CA TYR A 276 16.69 1.74 2.53
C TYR A 276 16.82 3.22 2.23
N GLY A 277 17.87 3.87 2.75
CA GLY A 277 18.16 5.27 2.49
C GLY A 277 17.22 6.23 3.23
N GLN A 278 17.23 7.51 2.85
CA GLN A 278 16.46 8.57 3.47
C GLN A 278 15.11 8.78 2.78
N ARG A 279 14.09 9.25 3.51
CA ARG A 279 12.81 9.68 2.95
C ARG A 279 12.99 10.97 2.17
N ARG A 280 13.44 10.87 0.92
CA ARG A 280 13.81 12.00 0.08
C ARG A 280 12.63 12.90 -0.25
N THR A 281 11.49 12.32 -0.64
CA THR A 281 10.33 13.08 -1.10
C THR A 281 9.09 12.59 -0.37
N THR A 282 8.23 13.51 0.04
CA THR A 282 6.86 13.20 0.46
C THR A 282 5.91 13.61 -0.65
N ALA A 283 4.93 12.77 -0.97
CA ALA A 283 3.80 13.10 -1.83
C ALA A 283 2.48 12.95 -1.05
N LEU A 284 1.73 14.05 -0.97
CA LEU A 284 0.42 14.12 -0.34
C LEU A 284 -0.64 14.35 -1.42
N VAL A 285 -1.45 13.35 -1.71
CA VAL A 285 -2.57 13.45 -2.66
C VAL A 285 -3.85 13.73 -1.89
N TYR A 286 -4.55 14.81 -2.24
CA TYR A 286 -5.85 15.16 -1.67
C TYR A 286 -6.93 14.26 -2.27
N LEU A 287 -7.55 13.40 -1.45
CA LEU A 287 -8.56 12.44 -1.91
C LEU A 287 -9.96 13.04 -1.95
N ASN A 288 -10.17 14.18 -1.32
CA ASN A 288 -11.40 14.95 -1.40
C ASN A 288 -11.11 16.45 -1.25
N GLN A 289 -12.14 17.28 -1.44
CA GLN A 289 -12.03 18.74 -1.31
C GLN A 289 -13.18 19.39 -0.53
N ASN A 290 -14.18 18.63 -0.08
CA ASN A 290 -15.37 19.14 0.59
C ASN A 290 -15.10 19.37 2.08
N PHE A 291 -14.08 20.16 2.40
CA PHE A 291 -13.71 20.57 3.74
C PHE A 291 -13.17 22.01 3.79
N MET A 292 -13.31 22.66 4.96
CA MET A 292 -12.77 23.98 5.25
C MET A 292 -11.52 23.87 6.12
N GLU A 293 -10.60 24.82 5.93
CA GLU A 293 -9.24 24.77 6.46
C GLU A 293 -8.51 23.46 6.09
N GLY A 294 -7.81 22.82 7.02
CA GLY A 294 -7.17 21.53 6.76
C GLY A 294 -5.97 21.57 5.80
N GLN A 295 -5.38 22.73 5.48
CA GLN A 295 -4.28 22.81 4.52
C GLN A 295 -2.98 22.24 5.09
N THR A 296 -2.05 21.86 4.21
CA THR A 296 -0.66 21.59 4.62
C THR A 296 0.07 22.91 4.77
N TRP A 297 0.46 23.28 5.98
CA TRP A 297 1.17 24.53 6.27
C TRP A 297 2.68 24.27 6.37
N PHE A 298 3.49 25.08 5.68
CA PHE A 298 4.95 25.07 5.80
C PHE A 298 5.41 26.29 6.60
N GLU A 299 6.01 26.06 7.76
CA GLU A 299 6.39 27.14 8.69
C GLU A 299 7.43 28.08 8.07
N SER A 300 8.47 27.53 7.44
CA SER A 300 9.60 28.33 6.94
C SER A 300 9.22 29.37 5.87
N ILE A 301 8.18 29.09 5.08
CA ILE A 301 7.70 29.95 3.99
C ILE A 301 6.35 30.62 4.28
N GLN A 302 5.73 30.31 5.43
CA GLN A 302 4.43 30.86 5.84
C GLN A 302 3.34 30.69 4.78
N LYS A 303 3.31 29.55 4.07
CA LYS A 303 2.34 29.25 3.00
C LYS A 303 1.49 28.03 3.34
N HIS A 304 0.24 28.09 2.90
CA HIS A 304 -0.75 27.00 3.00
C HIS A 304 -0.83 26.33 1.62
N ALA A 305 -0.49 25.06 1.56
CA ALA A 305 -0.57 24.24 0.36
C ALA A 305 -1.85 23.39 0.39
N ARG A 306 -2.63 23.44 -0.68
CA ARG A 306 -3.83 22.63 -0.92
C ARG A 306 -4.04 22.49 -2.41
N THR A 307 -4.64 21.38 -2.82
CA THR A 307 -5.10 21.15 -4.20
C THR A 307 -6.56 20.70 -4.21
N PRO A 308 -7.26 20.76 -5.35
CA PRO A 308 -8.53 20.07 -5.55
C PRO A 308 -8.39 18.55 -5.36
N THR A 309 -9.53 17.84 -5.33
CA THR A 309 -9.57 16.37 -5.30
C THR A 309 -8.71 15.79 -6.42
N GLY A 310 -7.87 14.81 -6.07
CA GLY A 310 -6.93 14.17 -6.98
C GLY A 310 -5.65 14.95 -7.23
N GLY A 311 -5.53 16.19 -6.75
CA GLY A 311 -4.29 16.94 -6.78
C GLY A 311 -3.28 16.47 -5.73
N MET A 312 -2.03 16.83 -5.93
CA MET A 312 -0.89 16.40 -5.13
C MET A 312 -0.02 17.58 -4.74
N ILE A 313 0.45 17.60 -3.50
CA ILE A 313 1.58 18.40 -3.03
C ILE A 313 2.76 17.46 -2.81
N ALA A 314 3.92 17.76 -3.40
CA ALA A 314 5.14 16.98 -3.21
C ALA A 314 6.32 17.88 -2.81
N PHE A 315 7.11 17.44 -1.84
CA PHE A 315 8.25 18.21 -1.33
C PHE A 315 9.43 17.30 -0.99
N ASP A 316 10.65 17.81 -1.23
CA ASP A 316 11.88 17.09 -0.92
C ASP A 316 12.30 17.39 0.53
N ASN A 317 12.35 16.35 1.38
CA ASN A 317 12.69 16.43 2.80
C ASN A 317 14.20 16.58 3.07
N VAL A 318 15.01 16.46 2.03
CA VAL A 318 16.47 16.50 2.09
C VAL A 318 17.07 17.33 0.98
N LEU A 319 18.25 17.87 1.25
CA LEU A 319 19.07 18.55 0.24
C LEU A 319 19.64 17.54 -0.77
N ASN A 320 20.30 18.06 -1.82
CA ASN A 320 20.93 17.24 -2.84
C ASN A 320 22.01 16.30 -2.29
N ASP A 321 22.67 16.67 -1.20
CA ASP A 321 23.65 15.83 -0.50
C ASP A 321 23.03 14.77 0.43
N GLY A 322 21.69 14.74 0.53
CA GLY A 322 20.94 13.81 1.38
C GLY A 322 20.78 14.24 2.84
N SER A 323 21.32 15.40 3.24
CA SER A 323 21.13 15.93 4.58
C SER A 323 19.69 16.45 4.79
N PRO A 324 19.11 16.27 6.01
CA PRO A 324 17.78 16.78 6.33
C PRO A 324 17.58 18.27 6.06
N ASP A 325 16.55 18.62 5.28
CA ASP A 325 16.17 20.02 5.07
C ASP A 325 15.16 20.47 6.13
N LYS A 326 15.65 21.17 7.16
CA LYS A 326 14.82 21.68 8.27
C LYS A 326 13.79 22.74 7.85
N ARG A 327 13.87 23.28 6.63
CA ARG A 327 12.84 24.21 6.12
C ARG A 327 11.54 23.48 5.77
N THR A 328 11.56 22.15 5.67
CA THR A 328 10.39 21.32 5.36
C THR A 328 9.49 21.06 6.56
N LEU A 329 9.72 21.70 7.70
CA LEU A 329 8.82 21.62 8.85
C LEU A 329 7.41 22.03 8.42
N HIS A 330 6.47 21.11 8.60
CA HIS A 330 5.11 21.30 8.12
C HIS A 330 4.08 20.69 9.07
N ALA A 331 2.83 21.13 8.93
CA ALA A 331 1.69 20.66 9.69
C ALA A 331 0.48 20.47 8.78
N GLY A 332 -0.40 19.53 9.13
CA GLY A 332 -1.77 19.50 8.62
C GLY A 332 -2.65 20.30 9.58
N LEU A 333 -3.10 21.49 9.17
CA LEU A 333 -3.91 22.36 10.01
C LEU A 333 -5.26 21.71 10.39
N PRO A 334 -5.92 22.14 11.47
CA PRO A 334 -7.22 21.63 11.86
C PRO A 334 -8.27 21.79 10.76
N VAL A 335 -9.10 20.76 10.57
CA VAL A 335 -10.31 20.85 9.74
C VAL A 335 -11.39 21.59 10.51
N THR A 336 -12.06 22.57 9.91
CA THR A 336 -13.12 23.35 10.59
C THR A 336 -14.53 23.01 10.13
N LEU A 337 -14.67 22.37 8.96
CA LEU A 337 -15.94 21.88 8.42
C LEU A 337 -15.67 20.70 7.48
N GLY A 338 -16.54 19.69 7.51
CA GLY A 338 -16.41 18.49 6.68
C GLY A 338 -15.35 17.52 7.22
N GLU A 339 -14.82 16.69 6.34
CA GLU A 339 -13.76 15.72 6.63
C GLU A 339 -12.68 15.79 5.55
N LYS A 340 -11.43 15.55 5.92
CA LYS A 340 -10.30 15.58 4.98
C LYS A 340 -9.69 14.19 4.85
N TRP A 341 -9.46 13.77 3.61
CA TRP A 341 -8.78 12.52 3.26
C TRP A 341 -7.51 12.80 2.45
N LEU A 342 -6.38 12.21 2.85
CA LEU A 342 -5.12 12.25 2.12
C LEU A 342 -4.57 10.85 1.86
N LEU A 343 -3.97 10.65 0.70
CA LEU A 343 -3.03 9.55 0.47
C LEU A 343 -1.61 10.11 0.64
N SER A 344 -0.88 9.58 1.62
CA SER A 344 0.51 9.93 1.91
C SER A 344 1.45 8.84 1.43
N ILE A 345 2.41 9.23 0.60
CA ILE A 345 3.48 8.37 0.10
C ILE A 345 4.83 8.99 0.50
N TRP A 346 5.58 8.29 1.34
CA TRP A 346 6.99 8.57 1.52
C TRP A 346 7.81 7.88 0.44
N ILE A 347 8.67 8.62 -0.23
CA ILE A 347 9.53 8.14 -1.31
C ILE A 347 10.97 8.25 -0.85
N ARG A 348 11.66 7.12 -0.83
CA ARG A 348 13.04 6.99 -0.40
C ARG A 348 13.99 7.31 -1.55
N ASP A 349 15.28 7.11 -1.34
CA ASP A 349 16.33 7.18 -2.35
C ASP A 349 16.93 5.80 -2.71
N ARG A 350 16.30 4.71 -2.22
CA ARG A 350 16.64 3.32 -2.55
C ARG A 350 15.40 2.44 -2.63
N ASP A 351 15.58 1.26 -3.20
CA ASP A 351 14.54 0.25 -3.35
C ASP A 351 13.98 -0.17 -1.97
N GLN A 352 12.66 -0.16 -1.87
CA GLN A 352 11.93 -0.54 -0.68
C GLN A 352 11.58 -2.03 -0.69
N PRO A 353 11.52 -2.67 0.48
CA PRO A 353 11.07 -4.06 0.58
C PRO A 353 9.59 -4.15 0.18
N ILE A 354 9.21 -5.33 -0.34
CA ILE A 354 7.81 -5.68 -0.54
C ILE A 354 7.26 -6.02 0.85
N LEU A 355 6.50 -5.08 1.43
CA LEU A 355 5.84 -5.23 2.73
C LEU A 355 4.37 -5.59 2.55
#